data_AF-A0A1V1PDX9-F1
#
_entry.id   AF-A0A1V1PDX9-F1
#
_cell.length_a   1.000
_cell.length_b   1.000
_cell.length_c   1.000
_cell.angle_alpha   90.00
_cell.angle_beta   90.00
_cell.angle_gamma   90.00
#
_symmetry.space_group_name_H-M   'P 1'
#
loop_
_entity.id
_entity.type
_entity.pdbx_description
1 polymer ?
#
loop_
_entity_poly.entity_id
_entity_poly.type
_entity_poly.pdbx_seq_one_letter_code
_entity_poly.pdbx_strand_id
1 'polypeptide(L)'
;MPNWLRRRLLFLMPEEQENRIREAIKENLDKNITREKKEESLIFSRFKHGFAKRWFRSVLRAIQRKSSEDSEWRDFIFIQFLENRLTFRISKKMHQVFTNSLQMTFVRILNGTFMMGSPETEQGRDNDESPQHKVTLTSDYYMQTTEVTQGQWKAVMGENPSYFKNCGDNCPVENVSWNDVQEFIRRLNKKSKQEYRLPTEAEWEYAARAGSTSAFANGDIKETGCELDPNLDKMGWYCGNSCVDYEGGYECSRCGNNCKKWGTQPVAQKKANKWNLYDMHGNVYEWCSDWYGDYTNAHVTNPVGSVKGSSRVLRGGRWIHFAWLCRSAIRNRFEPTYRFRIIGFRLVVSQASGEKAR
;
A
#
# COMPACT_ATOMS: atom_id res chain seq x y z
N MET A 1 -23.63 -1.98 -23.84
CA MET A 1 -23.89 -1.66 -22.42
C MET A 1 -25.13 -2.44 -21.96
N PRO A 2 -25.09 -3.22 -20.86
CA PRO A 2 -26.24 -4.03 -20.45
C PRO A 2 -27.44 -3.16 -20.06
N ASN A 3 -28.65 -3.56 -20.48
CA ASN A 3 -29.89 -2.79 -20.30
C ASN A 3 -30.23 -2.45 -18.84
N TRP A 4 -29.71 -3.20 -17.87
CA TRP A 4 -29.88 -2.92 -16.44
C TRP A 4 -29.07 -1.70 -15.96
N LEU A 5 -27.92 -1.43 -16.58
CA LEU A 5 -27.07 -0.26 -16.27
C LEU A 5 -27.67 1.03 -16.86
N ARG A 6 -28.36 0.91 -18.01
CA ARG A 6 -29.06 2.02 -18.68
C ARG A 6 -30.30 2.48 -17.91
N ARG A 7 -31.02 1.55 -17.29
CA ARG A 7 -32.24 1.84 -16.49
C ARG A 7 -31.94 2.46 -15.11
N ARG A 8 -30.74 2.24 -14.56
CA ARG A 8 -30.39 2.72 -13.21
C ARG A 8 -29.82 4.15 -13.18
N LEU A 9 -29.43 4.70 -14.34
CA LEU A 9 -28.92 6.07 -14.47
C LEU A 9 -30.00 7.11 -14.87
N LEU A 10 -31.18 6.64 -15.30
CA LEU A 10 -32.28 7.49 -15.79
C LEU A 10 -33.27 7.94 -14.70
N PHE A 11 -32.97 7.70 -13.42
CA PHE A 11 -33.80 8.15 -12.32
C PHE A 11 -32.96 9.04 -11.41
N LEU A 12 -33.37 10.31 -11.29
CA LEU A 12 -32.80 11.41 -10.49
C LEU A 12 -31.78 12.33 -11.21
N MET A 13 -32.23 13.06 -12.24
CA MET A 13 -31.73 14.41 -12.51
C MET A 13 -32.81 15.21 -13.26
N PRO A 14 -33.30 16.35 -12.73
CA PRO A 14 -34.16 17.27 -13.47
C PRO A 14 -33.44 17.79 -14.73
N GLU A 15 -34.18 17.93 -15.82
CA GLU A 15 -33.70 18.30 -17.17
C GLU A 15 -32.86 19.61 -17.19
N GLU A 16 -33.16 20.52 -16.28
CA GLU A 16 -32.42 21.76 -16.07
C GLU A 16 -30.98 21.53 -15.55
N GLN A 17 -30.78 20.49 -14.73
CA GLN A 17 -29.48 20.09 -14.22
C GLN A 17 -28.63 19.41 -15.30
N GLU A 18 -29.27 18.66 -16.19
CA GLU A 18 -28.63 18.05 -17.36
C GLU A 18 -28.10 19.12 -18.34
N ASN A 19 -28.90 20.15 -18.62
CA ASN A 19 -28.49 21.25 -19.50
C ASN A 19 -27.32 22.07 -18.92
N ARG A 20 -27.31 22.30 -17.60
CA ARG A 20 -26.18 22.96 -16.93
C ARG A 20 -24.89 22.13 -16.98
N ILE A 21 -25.00 20.80 -16.88
CA ILE A 21 -23.86 19.89 -17.02
C ILE A 21 -23.37 19.87 -18.47
N ARG A 22 -24.26 19.87 -19.47
CA ARG A 22 -23.91 19.92 -20.89
C ARG A 22 -23.15 21.20 -21.24
N GLU A 23 -23.61 22.38 -20.80
CA GLU A 23 -22.90 23.65 -21.03
C GLU A 23 -21.55 23.71 -20.30
N ALA A 24 -21.49 23.21 -19.06
CA ALA A 24 -20.22 23.12 -18.32
C ALA A 24 -19.22 22.17 -19.00
N ILE A 25 -19.68 21.07 -19.60
CA ILE A 25 -18.84 20.15 -20.37
C ILE A 25 -18.34 20.81 -21.64
N LYS A 26 -19.20 21.58 -22.34
CA LYS A 26 -18.87 22.28 -23.59
C LYS A 26 -17.81 23.36 -23.38
N GLU A 27 -17.96 24.21 -22.37
CA GLU A 27 -16.94 25.20 -22.00
C GLU A 27 -15.60 24.56 -21.60
N ASN A 28 -15.66 23.44 -20.88
CA ASN A 28 -14.45 22.73 -20.43
C ASN A 28 -13.77 22.02 -21.62
N LEU A 29 -14.54 21.56 -22.61
CA LEU A 29 -14.03 21.04 -23.87
C LEU A 29 -13.26 22.12 -24.65
N ASP A 30 -13.84 23.30 -24.80
CA ASP A 30 -13.21 24.41 -25.56
C ASP A 30 -11.96 24.95 -24.85
N LYS A 31 -12.00 25.06 -23.52
CA LYS A 31 -10.84 25.45 -22.70
C LYS A 31 -9.72 24.40 -22.78
N ASN A 32 -10.05 23.11 -22.76
CA ASN A 32 -9.05 22.04 -22.85
C ASN A 32 -8.49 21.85 -24.27
N ILE A 33 -9.30 21.99 -25.33
CA ILE A 33 -8.83 21.97 -26.73
C ILE A 33 -7.83 23.11 -26.98
N THR A 34 -8.10 24.28 -26.41
CA THR A 34 -7.22 25.45 -26.54
C THR A 34 -5.93 25.28 -25.72
N ARG A 35 -6.00 24.62 -24.56
CA ARG A 35 -4.84 24.30 -23.71
C ARG A 35 -3.97 23.19 -24.30
N GLU A 36 -4.58 22.14 -24.84
CA GLU A 36 -3.90 21.00 -25.45
C GLU A 36 -3.18 21.39 -26.75
N LYS A 37 -3.72 22.32 -27.57
CA LYS A 37 -2.99 22.88 -28.73
C LYS A 37 -1.65 23.52 -28.35
N LYS A 38 -1.51 24.05 -27.13
CA LYS A 38 -0.27 24.65 -26.60
C LYS A 38 0.70 23.60 -26.06
N GLU A 39 0.19 22.59 -25.34
CA GLU A 39 0.98 21.48 -24.78
C GLU A 39 1.41 20.44 -25.84
N GLU A 40 0.66 20.28 -26.93
CA GLU A 40 0.95 19.37 -28.05
C GLU A 40 2.30 19.67 -28.71
N SER A 41 2.68 20.95 -28.90
CA SER A 41 3.96 21.30 -29.53
C SER A 41 5.17 20.79 -28.72
N LEU A 42 5.05 20.69 -27.39
CA LEU A 42 6.10 20.27 -26.48
C LEU A 42 6.22 18.74 -26.35
N ILE A 43 5.09 18.02 -26.37
CA ILE A 43 5.07 16.56 -26.16
C ILE A 43 5.51 15.79 -27.42
N PHE A 44 5.29 16.32 -28.63
CA PHE A 44 5.60 15.64 -29.89
C PHE A 44 7.10 15.34 -30.13
N SER A 45 7.99 16.07 -29.45
CA SER A 45 9.45 15.93 -29.55
C SER A 45 10.00 14.63 -28.93
N ARG A 46 9.25 13.98 -28.02
CA ARG A 46 9.79 12.88 -27.16
C ARG A 46 9.35 11.45 -27.50
N PHE A 47 8.43 11.23 -28.44
CA PHE A 47 7.96 9.86 -28.75
C PHE A 47 8.85 9.12 -29.77
N LYS A 48 9.45 7.99 -29.35
CA LYS A 48 10.30 7.06 -30.14
C LYS A 48 9.57 5.88 -30.81
N HIS A 49 8.31 5.58 -30.48
CA HIS A 49 7.58 4.45 -31.09
C HIS A 49 6.82 4.84 -32.36
N GLY A 50 7.34 4.41 -33.51
CA GLY A 50 6.87 4.82 -34.85
C GLY A 50 5.49 4.29 -35.26
N PHE A 51 4.97 3.23 -34.64
CA PHE A 51 3.65 2.69 -34.97
C PHE A 51 2.53 3.52 -34.33
N ALA A 52 2.57 3.73 -33.01
CA ALA A 52 1.61 4.58 -32.30
C ALA A 52 1.59 6.01 -32.85
N LYS A 53 2.77 6.56 -33.18
CA LYS A 53 2.90 7.89 -33.80
C LYS A 53 2.26 7.96 -35.20
N ARG A 54 2.35 6.88 -36.00
CA ARG A 54 1.73 6.80 -37.33
C ARG A 54 0.22 6.60 -37.28
N TRP A 55 -0.26 5.72 -36.39
CA TRP A 55 -1.69 5.49 -36.16
C TRP A 55 -2.37 6.77 -35.65
N PHE A 56 -1.80 7.43 -34.64
CA PHE A 56 -2.36 8.65 -34.08
C PHE A 56 -2.36 9.83 -35.08
N ARG A 57 -1.30 9.96 -35.90
CA ARG A 57 -1.28 10.91 -37.03
C ARG A 57 -2.30 10.59 -38.12
N SER A 58 -2.69 9.33 -38.28
CA SER A 58 -3.72 8.92 -39.25
C SER A 58 -5.11 9.28 -38.72
N VAL A 59 -5.35 9.07 -37.42
CA VAL A 59 -6.59 9.45 -36.73
C VAL A 59 -6.76 10.97 -36.73
N LEU A 60 -5.72 11.74 -36.38
CA LEU A 60 -5.77 13.21 -36.42
C LEU A 60 -5.98 13.78 -37.84
N ARG A 61 -5.36 13.18 -38.85
CA ARG A 61 -5.59 13.56 -40.26
C ARG A 61 -6.99 13.20 -40.74
N ALA A 62 -7.59 12.13 -40.23
CA ALA A 62 -8.97 11.78 -40.49
C ALA A 62 -9.95 12.77 -39.81
N ILE A 63 -9.64 13.19 -38.58
CA ILE A 63 -10.40 14.22 -37.84
C ILE A 63 -10.33 15.59 -38.56
N GLN A 64 -9.15 15.98 -39.07
CA GLN A 64 -8.98 17.25 -39.79
C GLN A 64 -9.61 17.28 -41.19
N ARG A 65 -9.84 16.12 -41.83
CA ARG A 65 -10.37 16.03 -43.20
C ARG A 65 -11.90 15.99 -43.27
N LYS A 66 -12.62 15.71 -42.19
CA LYS A 66 -14.09 15.69 -42.20
C LYS A 66 -14.67 17.02 -41.70
N SER A 67 -15.28 17.72 -42.66
CA SER A 67 -16.16 18.88 -42.50
C SER A 67 -17.07 18.79 -41.27
N SER A 68 -17.33 19.94 -40.67
CA SER A 68 -18.01 20.23 -39.40
C SER A 68 -19.49 19.83 -39.27
N GLU A 69 -20.01 18.96 -40.13
CA GLU A 69 -21.47 18.74 -40.22
C GLU A 69 -21.96 17.39 -39.68
N ASP A 70 -21.07 16.51 -39.22
CA ASP A 70 -21.46 15.17 -38.76
C ASP A 70 -21.09 14.97 -37.29
N SER A 71 -21.91 15.52 -36.38
CA SER A 71 -21.67 15.49 -34.93
C SER A 71 -21.61 14.06 -34.38
N GLU A 72 -22.38 13.13 -34.96
CA GLU A 72 -22.40 11.73 -34.56
C GLU A 72 -21.05 11.03 -34.77
N TRP A 73 -20.31 11.39 -35.83
CA TRP A 73 -18.99 10.82 -36.10
C TRP A 73 -17.91 11.31 -35.12
N ARG A 74 -18.01 12.57 -34.68
CA ARG A 74 -17.12 13.15 -33.66
C ARG A 74 -17.38 12.52 -32.29
N ASP A 75 -18.66 12.32 -31.96
CA ASP A 75 -19.07 11.63 -30.73
C ASP A 75 -18.62 10.17 -30.73
N PHE A 76 -18.70 9.47 -31.87
CA PHE A 76 -18.22 8.10 -31.99
C PHE A 76 -16.70 7.97 -31.75
N ILE A 77 -15.87 8.83 -32.34
CA ILE A 77 -14.42 8.83 -32.10
C ILE A 77 -14.09 9.23 -30.65
N PHE A 78 -14.80 10.20 -30.08
CA PHE A 78 -14.60 10.62 -28.70
C PHE A 78 -15.00 9.52 -27.70
N ILE A 79 -16.10 8.83 -27.95
CA ILE A 79 -16.51 7.64 -27.20
C ILE A 79 -15.45 6.54 -27.33
N GLN A 80 -14.94 6.25 -28.54
CA GLN A 80 -13.86 5.28 -28.73
C GLN A 80 -12.55 5.69 -28.01
N PHE A 81 -12.21 6.98 -27.99
CA PHE A 81 -11.05 7.48 -27.25
C PHE A 81 -11.25 7.37 -25.74
N LEU A 82 -12.43 7.74 -25.23
CA LEU A 82 -12.79 7.58 -23.83
C LEU A 82 -12.82 6.11 -23.42
N GLU A 83 -13.43 5.24 -24.23
CA GLU A 83 -13.44 3.79 -24.04
C GLU A 83 -12.02 3.25 -24.00
N ASN A 84 -11.13 3.62 -24.91
CA ASN A 84 -9.74 3.17 -24.91
C ASN A 84 -8.94 3.73 -23.71
N ARG A 85 -9.15 4.99 -23.32
CA ARG A 85 -8.50 5.60 -22.15
C ARG A 85 -9.02 5.03 -20.84
N LEU A 86 -10.31 4.73 -20.76
CA LEU A 86 -10.96 4.09 -19.63
C LEU A 86 -10.50 2.64 -19.53
N THR A 87 -10.46 1.90 -20.64
CA THR A 87 -9.93 0.52 -20.71
C THR A 87 -8.45 0.48 -20.37
N PHE A 88 -7.64 1.46 -20.78
CA PHE A 88 -6.23 1.56 -20.38
C PHE A 88 -6.06 1.88 -18.89
N ARG A 89 -6.87 2.79 -18.33
CA ARG A 89 -6.88 3.10 -16.89
C ARG A 89 -7.40 1.92 -16.05
N ILE A 90 -8.42 1.22 -16.53
CA ILE A 90 -8.97 0.00 -15.91
C ILE A 90 -7.94 -1.12 -15.97
N SER A 91 -7.30 -1.37 -17.11
CA SER A 91 -6.22 -2.35 -17.27
C SER A 91 -5.03 -2.05 -16.35
N LYS A 92 -4.62 -0.79 -16.23
CA LYS A 92 -3.55 -0.37 -15.30
C LYS A 92 -3.93 -0.55 -13.83
N LYS A 93 -5.21 -0.35 -13.46
CA LYS A 93 -5.74 -0.67 -12.13
C LYS A 93 -5.89 -2.18 -11.91
N MET A 94 -6.27 -2.96 -12.92
CA MET A 94 -6.47 -4.41 -12.81
C MET A 94 -5.17 -5.18 -12.58
N HIS A 95 -4.02 -4.68 -13.03
CA HIS A 95 -2.72 -5.29 -12.75
C HIS A 95 -2.08 -4.81 -11.42
N GLN A 96 -2.74 -3.91 -10.68
CA GLN A 96 -2.24 -3.42 -9.40
C GLN A 96 -2.64 -4.29 -8.22
N VAL A 97 -3.74 -5.04 -8.26
CA VAL A 97 -4.22 -5.77 -7.09
C VAL A 97 -4.63 -7.19 -7.48
N PHE A 98 -4.30 -8.17 -6.65
CA PHE A 98 -4.89 -9.51 -6.74
C PHE A 98 -5.28 -10.02 -5.35
N THR A 99 -6.25 -10.93 -5.31
CA THR A 99 -6.67 -11.60 -4.07
C THR A 99 -6.54 -13.10 -4.27
N ASN A 100 -5.92 -13.80 -3.31
CA ASN A 100 -5.78 -15.25 -3.39
C ASN A 100 -7.02 -15.99 -2.81
N SER A 101 -7.01 -17.32 -2.86
CA SER A 101 -8.13 -18.15 -2.36
C SER A 101 -8.39 -18.05 -0.86
N LEU A 102 -7.45 -17.50 -0.08
CA LEU A 102 -7.59 -17.23 1.36
C LEU A 102 -8.04 -15.80 1.66
N GLN A 103 -8.53 -15.07 0.65
CA GLN A 103 -8.95 -13.66 0.77
C GLN A 103 -7.81 -12.72 1.19
N MET A 104 -6.54 -13.11 0.97
CA MET A 104 -5.41 -12.21 1.13
C MET A 104 -5.32 -11.32 -0.11
N THR A 105 -5.47 -10.02 0.07
CA THR A 105 -5.37 -9.03 -1.01
C THR A 105 -3.96 -8.45 -1.04
N PHE A 106 -3.38 -8.36 -2.23
CA PHE A 106 -2.03 -7.85 -2.46
C PHE A 106 -2.04 -6.72 -3.47
N VAL A 107 -1.26 -5.68 -3.21
CA VAL A 107 -1.08 -4.53 -4.11
C VAL A 107 0.33 -4.49 -4.67
N ARG A 108 0.47 -4.16 -5.95
CA ARG A 108 1.74 -4.00 -6.66
C ARG A 108 2.43 -2.73 -6.17
N ILE A 109 3.63 -2.92 -5.63
CA ILE A 109 4.56 -1.87 -5.28
C ILE A 109 5.55 -1.73 -6.43
N LEU A 110 5.60 -0.54 -7.02
CA LEU A 110 6.51 -0.25 -8.12
C LEU A 110 7.92 -0.07 -7.60
N ASN A 111 8.89 -0.61 -8.32
CA ASN A 111 10.31 -0.38 -8.08
C ASN A 111 10.64 1.12 -8.01
N GLY A 112 11.75 1.45 -7.38
CA GLY A 112 12.10 2.85 -7.17
C GLY A 112 13.27 3.02 -6.22
N THR A 113 13.60 4.28 -5.96
CA THR A 113 14.65 4.68 -5.04
C THR A 113 14.08 5.58 -3.96
N PHE A 114 14.47 5.35 -2.71
CA PHE A 114 14.03 6.17 -1.58
C PHE A 114 15.15 6.36 -0.56
N MET A 115 14.95 7.30 0.37
CA MET A 115 15.79 7.47 1.54
C MET A 115 15.27 6.59 2.67
N MET A 116 16.08 5.63 3.10
CA MET A 116 15.80 4.72 4.21
C MET A 116 16.45 5.25 5.49
N GLY A 117 15.77 5.09 6.63
CA GLY A 117 16.15 5.68 7.91
C GLY A 117 15.53 7.05 8.16
N SER A 118 15.77 7.63 9.33
CA SER A 118 15.21 8.93 9.74
C SER A 118 16.23 10.07 9.58
N PRO A 119 15.78 11.29 9.21
CA PRO A 119 16.65 12.46 9.24
C PRO A 119 16.94 12.86 10.69
N GLU A 120 18.08 13.53 10.91
CA GLU A 120 18.53 13.92 12.26
C GLU A 120 17.53 14.82 13.01
N THR A 121 16.69 15.53 12.27
CA THR A 121 15.68 16.46 12.78
C THR A 121 14.31 15.81 13.04
N GLU A 122 14.13 14.51 12.73
CA GLU A 122 12.85 13.84 12.97
C GLU A 122 12.61 13.64 14.48
N GLN A 123 11.50 14.19 14.97
CA GLN A 123 11.14 14.08 16.38
C GLN A 123 10.89 12.61 16.77
N GLY A 124 11.47 12.20 17.89
CA GLY A 124 11.34 10.83 18.41
C GLY A 124 12.16 9.79 17.65
N ARG A 125 13.12 10.20 16.81
CA ARG A 125 14.08 9.26 16.16
C ARG A 125 14.89 8.47 17.18
N ASP A 126 15.24 7.24 16.80
CA ASP A 126 16.20 6.39 17.51
C ASP A 126 17.56 6.38 16.76
N ASN A 127 18.62 5.96 17.45
CA ASN A 127 19.99 5.99 16.92
C ASN A 127 20.22 4.92 15.84
N ASP A 128 19.51 3.79 15.90
CA ASP A 128 19.68 2.67 14.98
C ASP A 128 18.97 2.87 13.61
N GLU A 129 18.28 3.99 13.46
CA GLU A 129 17.63 4.45 12.23
C GLU A 129 18.58 5.27 11.34
N SER A 130 19.84 5.43 11.77
CA SER A 130 20.89 6.21 11.13
C SER A 130 22.05 5.34 10.65
N PRO A 131 22.85 5.80 9.66
CA PRO A 131 22.62 7.01 8.86
C PRO A 131 21.49 6.82 7.85
N GLN A 132 20.84 7.94 7.50
CA GLN A 132 19.92 7.94 6.38
C GLN A 132 20.69 7.66 5.07
N HIS A 133 20.20 6.73 4.25
CA HIS A 133 20.92 6.29 3.06
C HIS A 133 19.98 5.96 1.90
N LYS A 134 20.51 5.96 0.67
CA LYS A 134 19.73 5.67 -0.53
C LYS A 134 19.60 4.17 -0.73
N VAL A 135 18.38 3.72 -0.97
CA VAL A 135 18.08 2.34 -1.36
C VAL A 135 17.35 2.33 -2.69
N THR A 136 17.84 1.52 -3.63
CA THR A 136 17.14 1.24 -4.89
C THR A 136 16.58 -0.18 -4.88
N LEU A 137 15.26 -0.29 -5.01
CA LEU A 137 14.58 -1.54 -5.34
C LEU A 137 14.45 -1.62 -6.86
N THR A 138 14.95 -2.69 -7.48
CA THR A 138 15.01 -2.79 -8.97
C THR A 138 13.82 -3.50 -9.59
N SER A 139 13.05 -4.20 -8.77
CA SER A 139 11.96 -5.06 -9.22
C SER A 139 10.68 -4.69 -8.50
N ASP A 140 9.57 -4.75 -9.23
CA ASP A 140 8.26 -4.64 -8.61
C ASP A 140 8.00 -5.89 -7.77
N TYR A 141 7.19 -5.73 -6.74
CA TYR A 141 6.71 -6.82 -5.91
C TYR A 141 5.27 -6.54 -5.50
N TYR A 142 4.57 -7.56 -5.03
CA TYR A 142 3.25 -7.40 -4.47
C TYR A 142 3.34 -7.50 -2.96
N MET A 143 2.70 -6.59 -2.23
CA MET A 143 2.62 -6.63 -0.76
C MET A 143 1.19 -6.81 -0.31
N GLN A 144 0.98 -7.66 0.69
CA GLN A 144 -0.33 -7.85 1.30
C GLN A 144 -0.81 -6.52 1.89
N THR A 145 -2.07 -6.15 1.61
CA THR A 145 -2.62 -4.85 1.99
C THR A 145 -2.76 -4.67 3.50
N THR A 146 -2.78 -5.76 4.25
CA THR A 146 -2.90 -5.84 5.70
C THR A 146 -1.87 -6.81 6.27
N GLU A 147 -1.73 -6.88 7.60
CA GLU A 147 -1.12 -8.04 8.24
C GLU A 147 -1.89 -9.33 7.91
N VAL A 148 -1.22 -10.48 8.06
CA VAL A 148 -1.88 -11.78 8.02
C VAL A 148 -2.84 -11.89 9.19
N THR A 149 -4.09 -12.23 8.91
CA THR A 149 -5.13 -12.28 9.95
C THR A 149 -5.18 -13.63 10.68
N GLN A 150 -5.82 -13.66 11.85
CA GLN A 150 -6.05 -14.89 12.61
C GLN A 150 -6.82 -15.94 11.78
N GLY A 151 -7.81 -15.51 10.99
CA GLY A 151 -8.55 -16.38 10.07
C GLY A 151 -7.68 -16.98 8.98
N GLN A 152 -6.83 -16.16 8.35
CA GLN A 152 -5.88 -16.58 7.33
C GLN A 152 -4.83 -17.55 7.88
N TRP A 153 -4.31 -17.26 9.08
CA TRP A 153 -3.41 -18.15 9.79
C TRP A 153 -4.04 -19.52 10.06
N LYS A 154 -5.22 -19.55 10.68
CA LYS A 154 -5.97 -20.79 10.97
C LYS A 154 -6.20 -21.63 9.71
N ALA A 155 -6.55 -21.00 8.58
CA ALA A 155 -6.80 -21.72 7.34
C ALA A 155 -5.56 -22.47 6.78
N VAL A 156 -4.35 -22.01 7.11
CA VAL A 156 -3.09 -22.64 6.68
C VAL A 156 -2.53 -23.58 7.74
N MET A 157 -2.60 -23.19 9.01
CA MET A 157 -1.89 -23.84 10.12
C MET A 157 -2.78 -24.78 10.93
N GLY A 158 -4.10 -24.56 10.94
CA GLY A 158 -5.09 -25.36 11.66
C GLY A 158 -5.37 -24.91 13.10
N GLU A 159 -4.56 -24.01 13.65
CA GLU A 159 -4.68 -23.51 15.03
C GLU A 159 -4.52 -21.98 15.08
N ASN A 160 -4.85 -21.36 16.22
CA ASN A 160 -4.68 -19.92 16.44
C ASN A 160 -3.80 -19.64 17.67
N PRO A 161 -2.52 -19.22 17.48
CA PRO A 161 -1.58 -18.98 18.56
C PRO A 161 -1.75 -17.61 19.24
N SER A 162 -2.56 -16.72 18.64
CA SER A 162 -2.79 -15.35 19.10
C SER A 162 -3.15 -15.29 20.58
N TYR A 163 -2.62 -14.30 21.30
CA TYR A 163 -3.06 -13.96 22.64
C TYR A 163 -4.46 -13.33 22.62
N PHE A 164 -4.73 -12.41 21.71
CA PHE A 164 -6.00 -11.71 21.55
C PHE A 164 -6.99 -12.51 20.68
N LYS A 165 -7.28 -13.76 21.08
CA LYS A 165 -8.13 -14.69 20.31
C LYS A 165 -9.56 -14.18 20.10
N ASN A 166 -10.07 -13.43 21.07
CA ASN A 166 -11.44 -12.90 21.06
C ASN A 166 -11.57 -11.59 20.25
N CYS A 167 -10.49 -11.10 19.65
CA CYS A 167 -10.52 -9.98 18.71
C CYS A 167 -11.24 -10.37 17.39
N GLY A 168 -11.14 -11.65 17.00
CA GLY A 168 -11.84 -12.21 15.83
C GLY A 168 -10.93 -12.44 14.61
N ASP A 169 -11.50 -13.09 13.59
CA ASP A 169 -10.76 -13.63 12.44
C ASP A 169 -10.10 -12.58 11.55
N ASN A 170 -10.56 -11.33 11.64
CA ASN A 170 -10.02 -10.19 10.91
C ASN A 170 -8.93 -9.44 11.70
N CYS A 171 -8.64 -9.82 12.94
CA CYS A 171 -7.50 -9.27 13.66
C CYS A 171 -6.19 -9.87 13.14
N PRO A 172 -5.06 -9.16 13.27
CA PRO A 172 -3.76 -9.73 12.92
C PRO A 172 -3.49 -10.97 13.75
N VAL A 173 -2.87 -11.98 13.15
CA VAL A 173 -2.26 -13.05 13.93
C VAL A 173 -1.05 -12.48 14.66
N GLU A 174 -0.97 -12.74 15.96
CA GLU A 174 0.19 -12.40 16.78
C GLU A 174 0.63 -13.59 17.64
N ASN A 175 1.66 -13.39 18.47
CA ASN A 175 2.28 -14.45 19.25
C ASN A 175 2.89 -15.55 18.35
N VAL A 176 3.43 -15.12 17.20
CA VAL A 176 4.12 -15.96 16.21
C VAL A 176 5.58 -15.57 16.10
N SER A 177 6.46 -16.56 16.03
CA SER A 177 7.90 -16.34 15.83
C SER A 177 8.23 -16.25 14.36
N TRP A 178 9.40 -15.71 14.03
CA TRP A 178 9.89 -15.71 12.65
C TRP A 178 9.94 -17.13 12.06
N ASN A 179 10.31 -18.13 12.87
CA ASN A 179 10.33 -19.53 12.46
C ASN A 179 8.93 -20.08 12.14
N ASP A 180 7.91 -19.72 12.92
CA ASP A 180 6.53 -20.14 12.65
C ASP A 180 6.01 -19.50 11.37
N VAL A 181 6.39 -18.25 11.12
CA VAL A 181 6.07 -17.55 9.88
C VAL A 181 6.70 -18.24 8.67
N GLN A 182 7.93 -18.75 8.77
CA GLN A 182 8.53 -19.54 7.68
C GLN A 182 7.75 -20.84 7.44
N GLU A 183 7.31 -21.53 8.49
CA GLU A 183 6.49 -22.73 8.35
C GLU A 183 5.12 -22.43 7.71
N PHE A 184 4.47 -21.32 8.11
CA PHE A 184 3.26 -20.82 7.48
C PHE A 184 3.48 -20.56 5.97
N ILE A 185 4.54 -19.83 5.62
CA ILE A 185 4.92 -19.54 4.23
C ILE A 185 5.16 -20.84 3.45
N ARG A 186 5.89 -21.79 4.04
CA ARG A 186 6.17 -23.10 3.42
C ARG A 186 4.87 -23.87 3.12
N ARG A 187 3.90 -23.87 4.04
CA ARG A 187 2.60 -24.53 3.82
C ARG A 187 1.74 -23.79 2.79
N LEU A 188 1.77 -22.46 2.80
CA LEU A 188 1.05 -21.63 1.84
C LEU A 188 1.57 -21.83 0.42
N ASN A 189 2.90 -21.78 0.23
CA ASN A 189 3.56 -21.99 -1.06
C ASN A 189 3.28 -23.38 -1.64
N LYS A 190 3.20 -24.43 -0.81
CA LYS A 190 2.83 -25.79 -1.27
C LYS A 190 1.43 -25.86 -1.91
N LYS A 191 0.54 -24.93 -1.58
CA LYS A 191 -0.84 -24.88 -2.07
C LYS A 191 -1.06 -23.77 -3.11
N SER A 192 0.00 -23.06 -3.51
CA SER A 192 -0.09 -21.86 -4.33
C SER A 192 0.78 -21.94 -5.58
N LYS A 193 0.39 -21.16 -6.60
CA LYS A 193 1.24 -20.87 -7.77
C LYS A 193 2.08 -19.61 -7.58
N GLN A 194 1.84 -18.86 -6.51
CA GLN A 194 2.63 -17.71 -6.12
C GLN A 194 3.76 -18.14 -5.17
N GLU A 195 4.82 -17.35 -5.13
CA GLU A 195 5.92 -17.49 -4.19
C GLU A 195 5.81 -16.41 -3.12
N TYR A 196 5.22 -16.75 -1.98
CA TYR A 196 5.11 -15.88 -0.82
C TYR A 196 6.41 -15.90 -0.01
N ARG A 197 6.76 -14.75 0.57
CA ARG A 197 7.87 -14.58 1.51
C ARG A 197 7.59 -13.39 2.45
N LEU A 198 8.44 -13.22 3.46
CA LEU A 198 8.51 -11.97 4.23
C LEU A 198 9.10 -10.84 3.35
N PRO A 199 8.69 -9.57 3.55
CA PRO A 199 9.38 -8.43 2.97
C PRO A 199 10.80 -8.34 3.52
N THR A 200 11.71 -7.78 2.72
CA THR A 200 12.93 -7.20 3.29
C THR A 200 12.58 -5.96 4.10
N GLU A 201 13.46 -5.57 5.03
CA GLU A 201 13.31 -4.34 5.81
C GLU A 201 13.16 -3.12 4.90
N ALA A 202 13.92 -3.09 3.80
CA ALA A 202 13.86 -2.02 2.81
C ALA A 202 12.54 -2.00 2.03
N GLU A 203 12.05 -3.16 1.58
CA GLU A 203 10.73 -3.26 0.96
C GLU A 203 9.62 -2.84 1.91
N TRP A 204 9.75 -3.15 3.20
CA TRP A 204 8.79 -2.74 4.21
C TRP A 204 8.80 -1.23 4.41
N GLU A 205 9.96 -0.59 4.61
CA GLU A 205 10.03 0.86 4.84
C GLU A 205 9.60 1.65 3.61
N TYR A 206 10.02 1.22 2.41
CA TYR A 206 9.60 1.83 1.16
C TYR A 206 8.08 1.81 1.01
N ALA A 207 7.47 0.66 1.31
CA ALA A 207 6.03 0.46 1.27
C ALA A 207 5.29 1.26 2.34
N ALA A 208 5.82 1.32 3.57
CA ALA A 208 5.24 2.10 4.67
C ALA A 208 5.18 3.59 4.31
N ARG A 209 6.31 4.14 3.80
CA ARG A 209 6.43 5.54 3.39
C ARG A 209 5.51 5.90 2.24
N ALA A 210 5.32 4.99 1.27
CA ALA A 210 4.52 5.23 0.06
C ALA A 210 4.87 6.57 -0.63
N GLY A 211 6.16 6.87 -0.72
CA GLY A 211 6.72 8.11 -1.26
C GLY A 211 6.77 9.31 -0.31
N SER A 212 6.37 9.16 0.95
CA SER A 212 6.55 10.19 1.99
C SER A 212 7.96 10.19 2.57
N THR A 213 8.44 11.36 2.96
CA THR A 213 9.69 11.55 3.72
C THR A 213 9.46 11.91 5.19
N SER A 214 8.19 12.03 5.62
CA SER A 214 7.82 12.36 6.99
C SER A 214 7.83 11.15 7.92
N ALA A 215 7.63 11.41 9.21
CA ALA A 215 7.57 10.39 10.27
C ALA A 215 6.49 9.32 9.98
N PHE A 216 5.27 9.72 9.60
CA PHE A 216 4.19 8.81 9.15
C PHE A 216 3.89 9.02 7.66
N ALA A 217 3.22 8.07 7.00
CA ALA A 217 2.92 8.18 5.56
C ALA A 217 2.02 9.38 5.19
N ASN A 218 1.32 9.98 6.15
CA ASN A 218 0.45 11.15 5.96
C ASN A 218 0.97 12.46 6.56
N GLY A 219 2.12 12.46 7.24
CA GLY A 219 2.68 13.69 7.82
C GLY A 219 3.67 13.44 8.95
N ASP A 220 4.20 14.53 9.49
CA ASP A 220 5.12 14.49 10.64
C ASP A 220 4.37 14.19 11.93
N ILE A 221 5.10 13.60 12.88
CA ILE A 221 4.63 13.42 14.24
C ILE A 221 4.39 14.78 14.92
N LYS A 222 3.36 14.84 15.76
CA LYS A 222 2.96 16.00 16.55
C LYS A 222 2.98 15.67 18.04
N GLU A 223 2.62 14.45 18.40
CA GLU A 223 2.70 13.94 19.77
C GLU A 223 3.61 12.72 19.80
N THR A 224 4.60 12.71 20.70
CA THR A 224 5.49 11.55 20.84
C THR A 224 4.92 10.49 21.76
N GLY A 225 4.15 10.88 22.78
CA GLY A 225 3.73 10.01 23.88
C GLY A 225 2.56 9.08 23.55
N CYS A 226 1.72 8.85 24.56
CA CYS A 226 0.51 8.05 24.44
C CYS A 226 -0.74 8.88 24.16
N GLU A 227 -0.58 10.19 23.97
CA GLU A 227 -1.67 11.09 23.60
C GLU A 227 -2.07 10.91 22.13
N LEU A 228 -3.24 11.43 21.78
CA LEU A 228 -3.75 11.36 20.41
C LEU A 228 -2.94 12.25 19.44
N ASP A 229 -2.02 11.64 18.72
CA ASP A 229 -1.39 12.23 17.54
C ASP A 229 -2.40 12.30 16.35
N PRO A 230 -2.67 13.49 15.78
CA PRO A 230 -3.70 13.70 14.76
C PRO A 230 -3.36 13.10 13.38
N ASN A 231 -2.11 12.72 13.15
CA ASN A 231 -1.67 12.06 11.92
C ASN A 231 -1.71 10.53 12.11
N LEU A 232 -1.14 10.03 13.20
CA LEU A 232 -1.13 8.61 13.52
C LEU A 232 -2.55 8.07 13.77
N ASP A 233 -3.41 8.80 14.49
CA ASP A 233 -4.78 8.35 14.78
C ASP A 233 -5.58 8.05 13.50
N LYS A 234 -5.25 8.69 12.37
CA LYS A 234 -5.96 8.44 11.10
C LYS A 234 -5.58 7.12 10.44
N MET A 235 -4.42 6.55 10.74
CA MET A 235 -3.84 5.44 9.98
C MET A 235 -3.19 4.32 10.81
N GLY A 236 -3.14 4.47 12.13
CA GLY A 236 -2.42 3.57 13.02
C GLY A 236 -3.14 3.31 14.33
N TRP A 237 -2.88 2.13 14.88
CA TRP A 237 -3.36 1.70 16.20
C TRP A 237 -2.19 1.64 17.17
N TYR A 238 -2.23 2.48 18.20
CA TYR A 238 -1.15 2.66 19.18
C TYR A 238 -1.79 2.97 20.54
N CYS A 239 -0.99 3.20 21.59
CA CYS A 239 -1.56 3.21 22.94
C CYS A 239 -2.58 4.34 23.17
N GLY A 240 -2.52 5.42 22.36
CA GLY A 240 -3.47 6.53 22.41
C GLY A 240 -4.87 6.21 21.89
N ASN A 241 -5.04 5.14 21.09
CA ASN A 241 -6.33 4.85 20.45
C ASN A 241 -6.69 3.36 20.32
N SER A 242 -5.91 2.43 20.88
CA SER A 242 -6.13 0.98 20.75
C SER A 242 -6.96 0.37 21.89
N CYS A 243 -7.86 1.13 22.50
CA CYS A 243 -8.76 0.61 23.53
C CYS A 243 -9.61 -0.55 23.00
N VAL A 244 -9.84 -1.56 23.84
CA VAL A 244 -10.68 -2.73 23.51
C VAL A 244 -11.61 -3.09 24.66
N ASP A 245 -12.73 -3.73 24.34
CA ASP A 245 -13.74 -4.22 25.29
C ASP A 245 -13.91 -5.75 25.27
N TYR A 246 -13.30 -6.45 24.31
CA TYR A 246 -13.34 -7.91 24.25
C TYR A 246 -12.61 -8.57 25.43
N GLU A 247 -13.04 -9.78 25.77
CA GLU A 247 -12.41 -10.60 26.80
C GLU A 247 -10.95 -10.94 26.42
N GLY A 248 -10.02 -10.81 27.37
CA GLY A 248 -8.59 -11.04 27.11
C GLY A 248 -7.83 -9.79 26.62
N GLY A 249 -8.48 -8.64 26.51
CA GLY A 249 -7.79 -7.34 26.36
C GLY A 249 -6.77 -7.11 27.48
N TYR A 250 -5.64 -6.48 27.15
CA TYR A 250 -4.52 -6.30 28.06
C TYR A 250 -4.77 -5.12 29.01
N GLU A 251 -4.81 -5.40 30.31
CA GLU A 251 -4.89 -4.37 31.34
C GLU A 251 -3.48 -3.84 31.64
N CYS A 252 -3.29 -2.53 31.45
CA CYS A 252 -2.04 -1.88 31.74
C CYS A 252 -2.26 -0.63 32.59
N SER A 253 -1.79 -0.66 33.83
CA SER A 253 -1.89 0.48 34.75
C SER A 253 -0.95 1.64 34.42
N ARG A 254 -0.07 1.49 33.41
CA ARG A 254 0.96 2.46 33.04
C ARG A 254 0.95 2.86 31.56
N CYS A 255 -0.01 2.39 30.76
CA CYS A 255 -0.01 2.55 29.30
C CYS A 255 -0.90 3.71 28.81
N GLY A 256 -1.15 4.69 29.68
CA GLY A 256 -2.11 5.77 29.45
C GLY A 256 -3.34 5.62 30.34
N ASN A 257 -4.06 6.71 30.54
CA ASN A 257 -5.27 6.75 31.37
C ASN A 257 -6.55 6.80 30.53
N ASN A 258 -6.44 6.56 29.22
CA ASN A 258 -7.52 6.67 28.23
C ASN A 258 -8.34 5.38 28.06
N CYS A 259 -7.80 4.22 28.45
CA CYS A 259 -8.49 2.93 28.34
C CYS A 259 -8.41 2.13 29.64
N LYS A 260 -9.33 1.17 29.82
CA LYS A 260 -9.18 0.10 30.83
C LYS A 260 -8.34 -1.06 30.30
N LYS A 261 -8.51 -1.38 29.02
CA LYS A 261 -7.86 -2.47 28.29
C LYS A 261 -7.43 -2.00 26.92
N TRP A 262 -6.32 -2.57 26.45
CA TRP A 262 -5.75 -2.33 25.14
C TRP A 262 -5.55 -3.65 24.40
N GLY A 263 -5.50 -3.62 23.07
CA GLY A 263 -5.20 -4.81 22.30
C GLY A 263 -5.14 -4.56 20.81
N THR A 264 -4.96 -5.63 20.06
CA THR A 264 -5.02 -5.59 18.59
C THR A 264 -6.41 -5.19 18.12
N GLN A 265 -6.46 -4.59 16.93
CA GLN A 265 -7.69 -4.20 16.26
C GLN A 265 -7.84 -5.02 14.97
N PRO A 266 -9.08 -5.23 14.46
CA PRO A 266 -9.28 -5.77 13.13
C PRO A 266 -8.48 -4.96 12.10
N VAL A 267 -7.92 -5.65 11.11
CA VAL A 267 -7.12 -4.98 10.07
C VAL A 267 -7.99 -4.07 9.19
N ALA A 268 -7.34 -3.09 8.56
CA ALA A 268 -7.94 -2.16 7.60
C ALA A 268 -9.12 -1.32 8.14
N GLN A 269 -9.13 -1.03 9.45
CA GLN A 269 -10.14 -0.16 10.08
C GLN A 269 -9.74 1.33 10.10
N LYS A 270 -8.47 1.64 9.80
CA LYS A 270 -7.95 3.02 9.66
C LYS A 270 -7.60 3.31 8.20
N LYS A 271 -7.22 4.56 7.89
CA LYS A 271 -6.90 4.97 6.53
C LYS A 271 -5.59 4.34 6.05
N ALA A 272 -5.62 3.69 4.88
CA ALA A 272 -4.40 3.24 4.23
C ALA A 272 -3.47 4.39 3.80
N ASN A 273 -2.20 4.07 3.56
CA ASN A 273 -1.27 4.98 2.91
C ASN A 273 -1.58 5.15 1.40
N LYS A 274 -0.78 5.97 0.70
CA LYS A 274 -0.99 6.28 -0.73
C LYS A 274 -0.95 5.06 -1.67
N TRP A 275 -0.44 3.92 -1.19
CA TRP A 275 -0.36 2.66 -1.94
C TRP A 275 -1.37 1.61 -1.49
N ASN A 276 -2.39 2.00 -0.73
CA ASN A 276 -3.45 1.11 -0.21
C ASN A 276 -2.93 0.02 0.74
N LEU A 277 -1.88 0.32 1.50
CA LEU A 277 -1.42 -0.51 2.61
C LEU A 277 -1.97 0.05 3.92
N TYR A 278 -2.60 -0.82 4.70
CA TYR A 278 -3.21 -0.53 5.98
C TYR A 278 -2.26 -0.95 7.11
N ASP A 279 -2.44 -0.28 8.26
CA ASP A 279 -1.82 -0.67 9.54
C ASP A 279 -0.28 -0.68 9.52
N MET A 280 0.35 0.02 8.57
CA MET A 280 1.82 0.17 8.50
C MET A 280 2.41 0.97 9.68
N HIS A 281 1.56 1.56 10.54
CA HIS A 281 1.93 2.44 11.64
C HIS A 281 1.25 2.03 12.95
N GLY A 282 1.41 0.77 13.37
CA GLY A 282 0.90 0.28 14.65
C GLY A 282 0.26 -1.10 14.53
N ASN A 283 -0.73 -1.36 15.37
CA ASN A 283 -1.41 -2.65 15.54
C ASN A 283 -0.45 -3.75 16.02
N VAL A 284 0.36 -4.35 15.16
CA VAL A 284 1.41 -5.30 15.58
C VAL A 284 2.72 -5.00 14.87
N TYR A 285 3.84 -5.28 15.54
CA TYR A 285 5.12 -5.33 14.87
C TYR A 285 5.11 -6.42 13.81
N GLU A 286 5.85 -6.21 12.73
CA GLU A 286 5.87 -7.14 11.62
C GLU A 286 7.27 -7.69 11.36
N TRP A 287 7.39 -9.01 11.31
CA TRP A 287 8.62 -9.70 10.91
C TRP A 287 9.04 -9.35 9.48
N CYS A 288 10.31 -8.98 9.32
CA CYS A 288 11.00 -8.89 8.03
C CYS A 288 11.98 -10.08 7.87
N SER A 289 12.45 -10.32 6.64
CA SER A 289 13.38 -11.43 6.34
C SER A 289 14.80 -11.18 6.86
N ASP A 290 15.21 -9.93 6.95
CA ASP A 290 16.57 -9.47 7.24
C ASP A 290 17.06 -9.93 8.62
N TRP A 291 18.35 -10.30 8.67
CA TRP A 291 19.10 -10.23 9.92
C TRP A 291 19.35 -8.76 10.25
N TYR A 292 19.05 -8.40 11.50
CA TYR A 292 19.26 -7.05 11.97
C TYR A 292 20.75 -6.68 11.95
N GLY A 293 21.04 -5.46 11.49
CA GLY A 293 22.37 -4.88 11.46
C GLY A 293 22.30 -3.38 11.23
N ASP A 294 23.45 -2.73 11.39
CA ASP A 294 23.57 -1.29 11.24
C ASP A 294 23.40 -0.85 9.79
N TYR A 295 22.83 0.33 9.60
CA TYR A 295 22.84 0.98 8.29
C TYR A 295 24.24 1.50 7.96
N THR A 296 24.51 1.58 6.67
CA THR A 296 25.72 2.24 6.16
C THR A 296 25.29 3.44 5.32
N ASN A 297 26.17 4.42 5.16
CA ASN A 297 25.89 5.59 4.30
C ASN A 297 25.95 5.26 2.79
N ALA A 298 26.21 4.00 2.42
CA ALA A 298 26.32 3.59 1.03
C ALA A 298 24.95 3.59 0.33
N HIS A 299 24.96 3.90 -0.96
CA HIS A 299 23.81 3.63 -1.81
C HIS A 299 23.78 2.12 -2.11
N VAL A 300 22.74 1.45 -1.63
CA VAL A 300 22.57 0.00 -1.80
C VAL A 300 21.42 -0.33 -2.74
N THR A 301 21.53 -1.48 -3.41
CA THR A 301 20.52 -1.98 -4.37
C THR A 301 19.98 -3.32 -3.86
N ASN A 302 18.65 -3.43 -3.69
CA ASN A 302 17.95 -4.59 -3.14
C ASN A 302 18.63 -5.17 -1.87
N PRO A 303 18.83 -4.37 -0.80
CA PRO A 303 19.46 -4.86 0.42
C PRO A 303 18.62 -5.97 1.06
N VAL A 304 19.30 -6.98 1.61
CA VAL A 304 18.70 -8.13 2.31
C VAL A 304 19.16 -8.23 3.76
N GLY A 305 19.62 -7.09 4.30
CA GLY A 305 20.12 -6.96 5.66
C GLY A 305 21.52 -7.52 5.84
N SER A 306 21.90 -7.77 7.09
CA SER A 306 23.19 -8.37 7.42
C SER A 306 23.27 -9.82 6.92
N VAL A 307 24.47 -10.26 6.53
CA VAL A 307 24.71 -11.65 6.09
C VAL A 307 24.46 -12.65 7.23
N LYS A 308 24.66 -12.21 8.48
CA LYS A 308 24.47 -13.02 9.70
C LYS A 308 23.95 -12.15 10.84
N GLY A 309 23.24 -12.76 11.78
CA GLY A 309 22.78 -12.09 12.99
C GLY A 309 22.19 -13.07 13.99
N SER A 310 21.92 -12.58 15.20
CA SER A 310 21.18 -13.30 16.25
C SER A 310 19.70 -12.94 16.28
N SER A 311 19.31 -11.80 15.67
CA SER A 311 17.95 -11.28 15.70
C SER A 311 17.47 -10.88 14.31
N ARG A 312 16.19 -11.11 14.04
CA ARG A 312 15.50 -10.69 12.81
C ARG A 312 14.84 -9.34 13.03
N VAL A 313 14.69 -8.58 11.96
CA VAL A 313 14.10 -7.24 11.98
C VAL A 313 12.59 -7.28 12.24
N LEU A 314 12.12 -6.30 13.01
CA LEU A 314 10.70 -5.94 13.20
C LEU A 314 10.44 -4.48 12.82
N ARG A 315 9.25 -4.21 12.27
CA ARG A 315 8.84 -2.90 11.77
C ARG A 315 7.39 -2.54 12.11
N GLY A 316 7.07 -1.24 12.15
CA GLY A 316 5.69 -0.72 12.22
C GLY A 316 5.19 -0.23 13.58
N GLY A 317 5.77 -0.70 14.69
CA GLY A 317 5.25 -0.42 16.02
C GLY A 317 4.09 -1.36 16.39
N ARG A 318 3.42 -1.12 17.52
CA ARG A 318 2.35 -2.00 18.03
C ARG A 318 1.26 -1.22 18.76
N TRP A 319 0.13 -1.87 19.00
CA TRP A 319 -1.05 -1.31 19.67
C TRP A 319 -0.77 -0.65 21.02
N ILE A 320 0.29 -1.01 21.74
CA ILE A 320 0.63 -0.41 23.05
C ILE A 320 1.81 0.57 23.02
N HIS A 321 2.30 0.90 21.84
CA HIS A 321 3.43 1.81 21.71
C HIS A 321 3.04 3.27 21.76
N PHE A 322 3.97 4.08 22.25
CA PHE A 322 3.94 5.53 22.09
C PHE A 322 4.02 5.88 20.61
N ALA A 323 3.45 7.02 20.21
CA ALA A 323 3.36 7.43 18.82
C ALA A 323 4.72 7.47 18.10
N TRP A 324 5.80 7.85 18.79
CA TRP A 324 7.14 7.88 18.19
C TRP A 324 7.67 6.49 17.78
N LEU A 325 7.16 5.42 18.38
CA LEU A 325 7.53 4.03 18.06
C LEU A 325 6.70 3.44 16.89
N CYS A 326 5.82 4.23 16.28
CA CYS A 326 5.01 3.85 15.11
C CYS A 326 5.45 4.56 13.82
N ARG A 327 6.56 5.31 13.86
CA ARG A 327 7.11 6.03 12.70
C ARG A 327 7.55 5.06 11.61
N SER A 328 7.57 5.52 10.37
CA SER A 328 7.99 4.75 9.20
C SER A 328 9.40 4.18 9.35
N ALA A 329 10.28 4.89 10.05
CA ALA A 329 11.69 4.55 10.23
C ALA A 329 11.97 3.62 11.41
N ILE A 330 11.00 3.40 12.32
CA ILE A 330 11.26 2.67 13.59
C ILE A 330 11.71 1.24 13.36
N ARG A 331 12.85 0.88 13.95
CA ARG A 331 13.43 -0.45 13.88
C ARG A 331 13.29 -1.15 15.23
N ASN A 332 13.14 -2.45 15.19
CA ASN A 332 13.29 -3.29 16.37
C ASN A 332 13.77 -4.68 15.94
N ARG A 333 14.10 -5.55 16.89
CA ARG A 333 14.60 -6.90 16.62
C ARG A 333 14.32 -7.85 17.75
N PHE A 334 14.08 -9.10 17.40
CA PHE A 334 14.10 -10.20 18.36
C PHE A 334 14.69 -11.45 17.72
N GLU A 335 15.06 -12.41 18.56
CA GLU A 335 15.50 -13.73 18.12
C GLU A 335 14.42 -14.41 17.26
N PRO A 336 14.79 -15.22 16.26
CA PRO A 336 13.84 -15.82 15.33
C PRO A 336 12.87 -16.83 15.97
N THR A 337 13.17 -17.29 17.19
CA THR A 337 12.33 -18.17 18.02
C THR A 337 11.38 -17.41 18.94
N TYR A 338 11.59 -16.10 19.12
CA TYR A 338 10.82 -15.29 20.05
C TYR A 338 9.39 -15.11 19.57
N ARG A 339 8.43 -15.33 20.47
CA ARG A 339 6.99 -15.13 20.26
C ARG A 339 6.48 -14.12 21.26
N PHE A 340 5.68 -13.17 20.82
CA PHE A 340 5.03 -12.26 21.76
C PHE A 340 3.76 -11.65 21.18
N ARG A 341 2.86 -11.21 22.07
CA ARG A 341 1.49 -10.76 21.78
C ARG A 341 1.33 -9.45 21.00
N ILE A 342 2.39 -9.06 20.35
CA ILE A 342 2.62 -7.77 19.72
C ILE A 342 3.36 -7.94 18.40
N ILE A 343 3.66 -9.19 18.01
CA ILE A 343 4.45 -9.52 16.83
C ILE A 343 3.60 -10.38 15.91
N GLY A 344 3.29 -9.85 14.74
CA GLY A 344 2.70 -10.53 13.59
C GLY A 344 3.61 -10.40 12.37
N PHE A 345 2.99 -10.36 11.18
CA PHE A 345 3.70 -10.21 9.92
C PHE A 345 2.73 -9.91 8.77
N ARG A 346 3.27 -9.42 7.65
CA ARG A 346 2.58 -9.40 6.35
C ARG A 346 3.45 -10.06 5.28
N LEU A 347 2.82 -10.47 4.19
CA LEU A 347 3.50 -11.17 3.10
C LEU A 347 3.80 -10.26 1.92
N VAL A 348 4.82 -10.65 1.17
CA VAL A 348 5.03 -10.19 -0.20
C VAL A 348 5.10 -11.36 -1.17
N VAL A 349 4.85 -11.08 -2.44
CA VAL A 349 5.03 -12.00 -3.56
C VAL A 349 6.04 -11.40 -4.51
N SER A 350 7.11 -12.13 -4.76
CA SER A 350 8.07 -11.79 -5.80
C SER A 350 7.37 -11.84 -7.15
N GLN A 351 7.55 -10.83 -8.01
CA GLN A 351 7.09 -10.97 -9.38
C GLN A 351 7.90 -12.11 -10.02
N ALA A 352 7.23 -13.14 -10.53
CA ALA A 352 7.91 -14.17 -11.32
C ALA A 352 8.69 -13.44 -12.41
N SER A 353 10.01 -13.64 -12.45
CA SER A 353 10.84 -13.20 -13.57
C SER A 353 10.12 -13.69 -14.83
N GLY A 354 9.67 -12.74 -15.65
CA GLY A 354 8.88 -13.03 -16.85
C GLY A 354 9.51 -14.18 -17.61
N GLU A 355 8.65 -15.05 -18.13
CA GLU A 355 8.94 -16.16 -19.04
C GLU A 355 10.30 -15.97 -19.70
N LYS A 356 11.26 -16.84 -19.36
CA LYS A 356 12.47 -17.00 -20.17
C LYS A 356 11.96 -17.15 -21.60
N ALA A 357 12.20 -16.13 -22.43
CA ALA A 357 11.91 -16.17 -23.84
C ALA A 357 12.52 -17.47 -24.37
N ARG A 358 11.64 -18.38 -24.79
CA ARG A 358 12.03 -19.67 -25.35
C ARG A 358 12.69 -19.47 -26.71
#